data_AF-A0A0S4R197-F1
#
_entry.id   AF-A0A0S4R197-F1
#
_cell.length_a   1.000
_cell.length_b   1.000
_cell.length_c   1.000
_cell.angle_alpha   90.00
_cell.angle_beta   90.00
_cell.angle_gamma   90.00
#
_symmetry.space_group_name_H-M   'P 1'
#
loop_
_entity.id
_entity.type
_entity.pdbx_description
1 polymer ?
#
loop_
_entity_poly.entity_id
_entity_poly.type
_entity_poly.pdbx_seq_one_letter_code
_entity_poly.pdbx_strand_id
1 'polypeptide(L)' 'MVEIRTKKGLSDKRISEITGLPYNTIMQWKRTDKNGYRYKLYLYLKLSDESKLIEGFN' A
#
# COMPACT_ATOMS: atom_id res chain seq x y z
N MET A 1 -0.45 -12.76 -27.17
CA MET A 1 -1.32 -12.02 -26.23
C MET A 1 -0.60 -11.99 -24.89
N VAL A 2 -0.10 -10.84 -24.47
CA VAL A 2 0.55 -10.70 -23.17
C VAL A 2 -0.56 -10.63 -22.14
N GLU A 3 -0.67 -11.63 -21.26
CA GLU A 3 -1.50 -11.54 -20.08
C GLU A 3 -1.01 -10.35 -19.25
N ILE A 4 -1.70 -9.21 -19.36
CA ILE A 4 -1.57 -8.13 -18.39
C ILE A 4 -2.24 -8.65 -17.12
N ARG A 5 -1.51 -9.46 -16.35
CA ARG A 5 -1.86 -9.75 -14.96
C ARG A 5 -1.86 -8.40 -14.26
N THR A 6 -3.03 -7.82 -14.06
CA THR A 6 -3.22 -6.65 -13.20
C THR A 6 -2.52 -6.96 -11.89
N LYS A 7 -1.34 -6.36 -11.68
CA LYS A 7 -0.50 -6.64 -10.51
C LYS A 7 -1.35 -6.26 -9.29
N LYS A 8 -1.92 -7.25 -8.63
CA LYS A 8 -2.78 -7.05 -7.46
C LYS A 8 -1.85 -6.52 -6.38
N GLY A 9 -1.93 -5.21 -6.10
CA GLY A 9 -1.06 -4.56 -5.11
C GLY A 9 -1.19 -5.21 -3.73
N LEU A 10 -0.26 -4.88 -2.82
CA LEU A 10 -0.17 -5.47 -1.48
C LEU A 10 -1.50 -5.42 -0.73
N SER A 11 -1.84 -6.43 0.06
CA SER A 11 -3.05 -6.35 0.88
C SER A 11 -2.90 -5.27 1.96
N ASP A 12 -4.01 -4.66 2.39
CA ASP A 12 -3.98 -3.61 3.44
C ASP A 12 -3.43 -4.19 4.76
N LYS A 13 -3.67 -5.48 5.01
CA LYS A 13 -3.09 -6.24 6.12
C LYS A 13 -1.57 -6.38 5.97
N ARG A 14 -1.10 -6.73 4.77
CA ARG A 14 0.33 -6.91 4.50
C ARG A 14 1.11 -5.60 4.63
N ILE A 15 0.53 -4.49 4.19
CA ILE A 15 1.09 -3.15 4.40
C ILE A 15 1.23 -2.86 5.90
N SER A 16 0.20 -3.18 6.70
CA SER A 16 0.24 -3.00 8.15
C SER A 16 1.34 -3.83 8.82
N GLU A 17 1.50 -5.09 8.41
CA GLU A 17 2.55 -5.99 8.91
C GLU A 17 3.97 -5.49 8.57
N ILE A 18 4.19 -5.01 7.35
CA ILE A 18 5.52 -4.55 6.90
C ILE A 18 5.89 -3.20 7.53
N THR A 19 4.95 -2.25 7.53
CA THR A 19 5.25 -0.86 7.92
C THR A 19 5.07 -0.57 9.40
N GLY A 20 4.46 -1.50 10.16
CA GLY A 20 4.04 -1.28 11.54
C GLY A 20 2.87 -0.28 11.70
N LEU A 21 2.34 0.27 10.60
CA LEU A 21 1.19 1.17 10.65
C LEU A 21 -0.07 0.40 11.07
N PRO A 22 -0.90 0.93 11.99
CA PRO A 22 -2.15 0.28 12.36
C PRO A 22 -3.07 0.09 11.14
N TYR A 23 -3.70 -1.08 11.04
CA TYR A 23 -4.63 -1.39 9.96
C TYR A 23 -5.72 -0.32 9.78
N ASN A 24 -6.26 0.19 10.89
CA ASN A 24 -7.26 1.27 10.88
C ASN A 24 -6.73 2.57 10.25
N THR A 25 -5.44 2.89 10.43
CA THR A 25 -4.79 4.05 9.80
C THR A 25 -4.75 3.88 8.28
N ILE A 26 -4.36 2.70 7.80
CA ILE A 26 -4.36 2.37 6.36
C ILE A 26 -5.77 2.46 5.78
N MET A 27 -6.78 1.94 6.49
CA MET A 27 -8.18 2.05 6.07
C MET A 27 -8.67 3.49 5.98
N GLN A 28 -8.29 4.34 6.93
CA GLN A 28 -8.64 5.76 6.90
C GLN A 28 -7.99 6.46 5.70
N TRP A 29 -6.70 6.21 5.44
CA TRP A 29 -5.97 6.82 4.31
C TRP A 29 -6.54 6.44 2.94
N LYS A 30 -6.99 5.19 2.80
CA LYS A 30 -7.68 4.70 1.60
C LYS A 30 -9.00 5.42 1.31
N ARG A 31 -9.68 5.93 2.35
CA ARG A 31 -11.02 6.55 2.28
C ARG A 31 -10.97 8.08 2.19
N THR A 32 -9.79 8.71 2.23
CA THR A 32 -9.69 10.18 2.14
C THR A 32 -9.95 10.68 0.72
N ASP A 33 -9.99 12.00 0.56
CA ASP A 33 -9.90 12.65 -0.74
C ASP A 33 -8.72 12.06 -1.56
N LYS A 34 -9.02 11.66 -2.80
CA LYS A 34 -8.07 11.06 -3.74
C LYS A 34 -6.94 12.01 -4.13
N ASN A 35 -7.15 13.32 -4.01
CA ASN A 35 -6.11 14.31 -4.26
C ASN A 35 -5.23 14.55 -3.03
N GLY A 36 -5.66 14.08 -1.86
CA GLY A 36 -4.98 14.24 -0.58
C GLY A 36 -3.71 13.40 -0.46
N TYR A 37 -2.74 13.91 0.31
CA TYR A 37 -1.46 13.25 0.52
C TYR A 37 -1.61 11.86 1.16
N ARG A 38 -2.60 11.65 2.03
CA ARG A 38 -2.87 10.36 2.69
C ARG A 38 -3.26 9.28 1.68
N TYR A 39 -4.14 9.60 0.73
CA TYR A 39 -4.49 8.67 -0.33
C TYR A 39 -3.30 8.36 -1.24
N LYS A 40 -2.47 9.36 -1.56
CA LYS A 40 -1.23 9.18 -2.33
C LYS A 40 -0.22 8.28 -1.61
N LEU A 41 -0.05 8.47 -0.29
CA LEU A 41 0.78 7.59 0.55
C LEU A 41 0.23 6.15 0.56
N TYR A 42 -1.08 5.98 0.74
CA TYR A 42 -1.70 4.67 0.65
C TYR A 42 -1.45 4.00 -0.71
N LEU A 43 -1.61 4.72 -1.83
CA LEU A 43 -1.35 4.19 -3.16
C LEU A 43 0.12 3.82 -3.37
N TYR A 44 1.04 4.64 -2.88
CA TYR A 44 2.47 4.34 -2.92
C TYR A 44 2.76 3.00 -2.22
N LEU A 45 2.27 2.81 -0.99
CA LEU A 45 2.43 1.56 -0.24
C LEU A 45 1.75 0.38 -0.95
N LYS A 46 0.54 0.59 -1.49
CA LYS A 46 -0.24 -0.44 -2.19
C LYS A 46 0.45 -0.97 -3.43
N LEU A 47 1.12 -0.08 -4.17
CA LEU A 47 1.74 -0.38 -5.46
C LEU A 47 3.24 -0.67 -5.34
N SER A 48 3.81 -0.53 -4.14
CA SER A 48 5.21 -0.84 -3.88
C SER A 48 5.52 -2.31 -4.09
N ASP A 49 6.77 -2.58 -4.50
CA ASP A 49 7.32 -3.92 -4.50
C ASP A 49 7.53 -4.38 -3.05
N GLU A 50 7.07 -5.59 -2.72
CA GLU A 50 7.06 -6.07 -1.34
C GLU A 50 8.46 -6.13 -0.73
N SER A 51 9.43 -6.67 -1.47
CA SER A 51 10.81 -6.84 -0.99
C SER A 51 11.44 -5.49 -0.68
N LYS A 52 11.25 -4.51 -1.57
CA LYS A 52 11.76 -3.14 -1.36
C LYS A 52 11.08 -2.45 -0.18
N LEU A 53 9.80 -2.70 0.03
CA LEU A 53 9.07 -2.13 1.16
C LEU A 53 9.56 -2.73 2.49
N ILE A 54 9.85 -4.04 2.51
CA ILE A 54 10.44 -4.72 3.68
C ILE A 54 11.83 -4.15 4.00
N GLU A 55 12.69 -3.96 2.99
CA GLU A 55 14.03 -3.37 3.19
C GLU A 55 14.00 -1.96 3.79
N GLY A 56 12.95 -1.18 3.52
CA GLY A 56 12.84 0.21 3.99
C GLY A 56 12.24 0.39 5.39
N PHE A 57 11.61 -0.66 5.96
CA PHE A 57 10.90 -0.59 7.24
C PHE A 57 11.44 -1.58 8.30
N ASN A 58 12.47 -2.36 7.97
CA ASN A 58 13.24 -3.22 8.89
C ASN A 58 14.59 -2.61 9.26
#